data_AF-A0A293M1W1-F1
#
_entry.id   AF-A0A293M1W1-F1
#
_cell.length_a   1.000
_cell.length_b   1.000
_cell.length_c   1.000
_cell.angle_alpha   90.00
_cell.angle_beta   90.00
_cell.angle_gamma   90.00
#
_symmetry.space_group_name_H-M   'P 1'
#
loop_
_entity.id
_entity.type
_entity.pdbx_description
1 polymer ?
#
loop_
_entity_poly.entity_id
_entity_poly.type
_entity_poly.pdbx_seq_one_letter_code
_entity_poly.pdbx_strand_id
1 'polypeptide(L)'
;MAEPQNRSPPDEHRNGENRSSHDLLLYGDYLQLDKLLDCQSLVTKQRCKEEVHDEHLFIVTHQAYELWFKQIIFELDSVRPLLDTSEVNESNMFVLTSRMNRVVLILKLLQEQVEILESMTPLDFMEFRGYLAPASGFQSLQFRLIENKLGVKNVSDGRQWGWDDVMKRTM
;
A
#
# COMPACT_ATOMS: atom_id res chain seq x y z
N MET A 1 19.36 -8.18 72.40
CA MET A 1 19.60 -7.77 71.00
C MET A 1 20.28 -8.94 70.30
N ALA A 2 19.55 -9.63 69.45
CA ALA A 2 20.05 -10.70 68.59
C ALA A 2 20.05 -10.17 67.16
N GLU A 3 21.10 -10.44 66.38
CA GLU A 3 20.99 -10.80 64.97
C GLU A 3 22.36 -11.30 64.42
N PRO A 4 22.36 -12.29 63.50
CA PRO A 4 23.55 -13.01 63.08
C PRO A 4 24.16 -12.47 61.77
N GLN A 5 25.47 -12.66 61.60
CA GLN A 5 26.19 -12.40 60.35
C GLN A 5 25.81 -13.43 59.29
N ASN A 6 25.01 -13.01 58.31
CA ASN A 6 24.71 -13.77 57.10
C ASN A 6 25.83 -13.55 56.06
N ARG A 7 26.63 -14.58 55.75
CA ARG A 7 27.56 -14.56 54.60
C ARG A 7 26.83 -15.07 53.37
N SER A 8 26.51 -14.17 52.45
CA SER A 8 26.12 -14.52 51.07
C SER A 8 27.34 -15.01 50.28
N PRO A 9 27.20 -15.93 49.32
CA PRO A 9 28.31 -16.38 48.47
C PRO A 9 28.67 -15.32 47.40
N PRO A 10 29.85 -15.40 46.77
CA PRO A 10 30.31 -14.41 45.80
C PRO A 10 29.48 -14.48 44.52
N ASP A 11 29.13 -13.31 43.97
CA ASP A 11 28.53 -13.15 42.65
C ASP A 11 29.40 -13.83 41.58
N GLU A 12 28.94 -14.98 41.08
CA GLU A 12 29.37 -15.49 39.79
C GLU A 12 28.94 -14.47 38.72
N HIS A 13 29.90 -13.68 38.22
CA HIS A 13 29.77 -13.01 36.94
C HIS A 13 29.59 -14.08 35.85
N ARG A 14 28.34 -14.55 35.69
CA ARG A 14 27.91 -15.33 34.54
C ARG A 14 28.10 -14.45 33.32
N ASN A 15 29.09 -14.86 32.54
CA ASN A 15 29.25 -14.62 31.11
C ASN A 15 28.09 -13.85 30.52
N GLY A 16 28.37 -12.62 30.08
CA GLY A 16 27.53 -11.93 29.13
C GLY A 16 27.37 -12.85 27.93
N GLU A 17 26.25 -13.58 27.91
CA GLU A 17 25.77 -14.30 26.75
C GLU A 17 25.75 -13.29 25.63
N ASN A 18 26.62 -13.56 24.68
CA ASN A 18 26.70 -12.97 23.37
C ASN A 18 25.27 -12.84 22.85
N ARG A 19 24.67 -11.65 23.04
CA ARG A 19 23.43 -11.27 22.36
C ARG A 19 23.81 -11.30 20.90
N SER A 20 23.55 -12.44 20.25
CA SER A 20 23.58 -12.57 18.81
C SER A 20 22.96 -11.31 18.28
N SER A 21 23.74 -10.54 17.52
CA SER A 21 23.27 -9.38 16.79
C SER A 21 21.97 -9.81 16.13
N HIS A 22 20.83 -9.45 16.72
CA HIS A 22 19.56 -9.49 16.03
C HIS A 22 19.87 -8.72 14.77
N ASP A 23 19.81 -9.36 13.60
CA ASP A 23 19.89 -8.68 12.31
C ASP A 23 19.02 -7.45 12.45
N LEU A 24 19.66 -6.29 12.57
CA LEU A 24 18.97 -5.04 12.84
C LEU A 24 18.21 -4.79 11.56
N LEU A 25 16.90 -5.05 11.58
CA LEU A 25 16.05 -4.88 10.42
C LEU A 25 16.20 -3.45 9.91
N LEU A 26 16.89 -3.29 8.78
CA LEU A 26 17.18 -1.99 8.21
C LEU A 26 15.90 -1.44 7.55
N TYR A 27 15.74 -0.13 7.60
CA TYR A 27 14.58 0.56 7.02
C TYR A 27 14.39 0.24 5.54
N GLY A 28 15.49 0.23 4.78
CA GLY A 28 15.48 -0.10 3.35
C GLY A 28 14.99 -1.51 3.07
N ASP A 29 15.43 -2.48 3.88
CA ASP A 29 15.06 -3.89 3.74
C ASP A 29 13.61 -4.13 4.15
N TYR A 30 13.14 -3.49 5.22
CA TYR A 30 11.76 -3.61 5.69
C TYR A 30 10.75 -3.09 4.67
N LEU A 31 11.03 -1.93 4.06
CA LEU A 31 10.14 -1.31 3.08
C LEU A 31 10.39 -1.78 1.64
N GLN A 32 11.43 -2.59 1.41
CA GLN A 32 11.86 -3.03 0.07
C GLN A 32 12.08 -1.83 -0.86
N LEU A 33 12.83 -0.84 -0.39
CA LEU A 33 13.08 0.40 -1.13
C LEU A 33 13.83 0.18 -2.44
N ASP A 34 14.63 -0.88 -2.52
CA ASP A 34 15.27 -1.33 -3.76
C ASP A 34 14.25 -1.59 -4.86
N LYS A 35 13.13 -2.24 -4.55
CA LYS A 35 12.05 -2.48 -5.54
C LYS A 35 11.19 -1.25 -5.73
N LEU A 36 10.86 -0.56 -4.64
CA LEU A 36 9.94 0.58 -4.68
C LEU A 36 10.53 1.76 -5.45
N LEU A 37 11.83 2.03 -5.29
CA LEU A 37 12.52 3.17 -5.90
C LEU A 37 13.23 2.84 -7.23
N ASP A 38 13.11 1.59 -7.73
CA ASP A 38 13.64 1.17 -9.03
C ASP A 38 12.53 0.92 -10.07
N CYS A 39 11.27 1.23 -9.74
CA CYS A 39 10.13 1.03 -10.65
C CYS A 39 9.68 2.29 -11.41
N GLN A 40 10.43 3.40 -11.36
CA GLN A 40 10.11 4.67 -12.04
C GLN A 40 10.75 4.76 -13.42
N SER A 41 10.31 3.92 -14.35
CA SER A 41 10.90 3.91 -15.69
C SER A 41 10.11 4.76 -16.69
N LEU A 42 10.74 5.83 -17.19
CA LEU A 42 10.19 6.72 -18.21
C LEU A 42 10.14 6.04 -19.59
N VAL A 43 8.97 6.00 -20.21
CA VAL A 43 8.75 5.42 -21.54
C VAL A 43 9.40 6.29 -22.61
N THR A 44 9.39 7.62 -22.46
CA THR A 44 10.06 8.54 -23.40
C THR A 44 11.55 8.25 -23.50
N LYS A 45 12.21 8.09 -22.33
CA LYS A 45 13.63 7.76 -22.22
C LYS A 45 13.95 6.42 -22.87
N GLN A 46 13.09 5.42 -22.70
CA GLN A 46 13.28 4.10 -23.30
C GLN A 46 13.07 4.08 -24.82
N ARG A 47 12.02 4.74 -25.31
CA ARG A 47 11.58 4.62 -26.72
C ARG A 47 12.23 5.63 -27.65
N CYS A 48 12.44 6.86 -27.17
CA CYS A 48 12.84 7.99 -28.00
C CYS A 48 14.16 8.62 -27.57
N LYS A 49 14.76 8.16 -26.46
CA LYS A 49 15.99 8.74 -25.85
C LYS A 49 15.85 10.21 -25.48
N GLU A 50 14.63 10.71 -25.41
CA GLU A 50 14.29 12.02 -24.88
C GLU A 50 13.70 11.83 -23.49
N GLU A 51 14.03 12.72 -22.56
CA GLU A 51 13.52 12.67 -21.20
C GLU A 51 12.50 13.80 -21.03
N VAL A 52 11.22 13.43 -20.88
CA VAL A 52 10.18 14.39 -20.53
C VAL A 52 10.05 14.43 -19.01
N HIS A 53 10.32 15.59 -18.41
CA HIS A 53 10.46 15.74 -16.97
C HIS A 53 9.19 15.32 -16.21
N ASP A 54 8.03 15.79 -16.67
CA ASP A 54 6.75 15.56 -15.99
C ASP A 54 6.21 14.13 -16.16
N GLU A 55 6.84 13.30 -17.03
CA GLU A 55 6.53 11.87 -17.08
C GLU A 55 6.89 11.19 -15.75
N HIS A 56 7.96 11.63 -15.08
CA HIS A 56 8.33 11.09 -13.77
C HIS A 56 7.26 11.43 -12.71
N LEU A 57 6.74 12.66 -12.71
CA LEU A 57 5.63 13.08 -11.83
C LEU A 57 4.39 12.24 -12.09
N PHE A 58 4.06 12.00 -13.36
CA PHE A 58 2.93 11.17 -13.76
C PHE A 58 3.05 9.75 -13.22
N ILE A 59 4.22 9.12 -13.35
CA ILE A 59 4.50 7.76 -12.85
C ILE A 59 4.37 7.71 -11.33
N VAL A 60 5.08 8.58 -10.60
CA VAL A 60 5.09 8.58 -9.13
C VAL A 60 3.70 8.82 -8.56
N THR A 61 2.94 9.74 -9.16
CA THR A 61 1.56 10.02 -8.75
C THR A 61 0.69 8.75 -8.85
N HIS A 62 0.73 8.05 -9.98
CA HIS A 62 -0.06 6.83 -10.17
C HIS A 62 0.42 5.67 -9.29
N GLN A 63 1.74 5.54 -9.04
CA GLN A 63 2.27 4.55 -8.11
C GLN A 63 1.79 4.80 -6.68
N ALA A 64 1.76 6.06 -6.24
CA ALA A 64 1.21 6.43 -4.94
C ALA A 64 -0.30 6.10 -4.84
N TYR A 65 -1.09 6.36 -5.89
CA TYR A 65 -2.49 5.91 -5.95
C TYR A 65 -2.61 4.39 -5.78
N GLU A 66 -1.82 3.60 -6.52
CA GLU A 66 -1.90 2.14 -6.47
C GLU A 66 -1.46 1.56 -5.12
N LEU A 67 -0.51 2.20 -4.41
CA LEU A 67 -0.18 1.83 -3.03
C LEU A 67 -1.36 2.08 -2.07
N TRP A 68 -2.02 3.23 -2.19
CA TRP A 68 -3.19 3.54 -1.37
C TRP A 68 -4.39 2.65 -1.72
N PHE A 69 -4.59 2.31 -3.00
CA PHE A 69 -5.61 1.35 -3.40
C PHE A 69 -5.36 -0.02 -2.78
N LYS A 70 -4.11 -0.47 -2.75
CA LYS A 70 -3.74 -1.72 -2.07
C LYS A 70 -4.06 -1.67 -0.57
N GLN A 71 -3.79 -0.54 0.09
CA GLN A 71 -4.15 -0.36 1.49
C GLN A 71 -5.67 -0.37 1.70
N ILE A 72 -6.45 0.32 0.84
CA ILE A 72 -7.91 0.30 0.91
C ILE A 72 -8.44 -1.13 0.74
N ILE A 73 -7.93 -1.88 -0.24
CA ILE A 73 -8.32 -3.28 -0.46
C ILE A 73 -8.01 -4.12 0.78
N PHE A 74 -6.84 -3.93 1.38
CA PHE A 74 -6.45 -4.64 2.59
C PHE A 74 -7.40 -4.35 3.76
N GLU A 75 -7.80 -3.08 3.96
CA GLU A 75 -8.81 -2.73 4.96
C GLU A 75 -10.16 -3.37 4.64
N LEU A 76 -10.64 -3.26 3.39
CA LEU A 76 -11.93 -3.82 2.96
C LEU A 76 -12.00 -5.33 3.13
N ASP A 77 -10.94 -6.06 2.75
CA ASP A 77 -10.88 -7.51 2.93
C ASP A 77 -10.79 -7.92 4.39
N SER A 78 -10.25 -7.06 5.25
CA SER A 78 -10.20 -7.31 6.69
C SER A 78 -11.54 -7.08 7.40
N VAL A 79 -12.41 -6.21 6.89
CA VAL A 79 -13.73 -5.91 7.50
C VAL A 79 -14.83 -6.82 7.00
N ARG A 80 -14.71 -7.39 5.79
CA ARG A 80 -15.72 -8.29 5.21
C ARG A 80 -16.02 -9.51 6.11
N PRO A 81 -15.03 -10.26 6.63
CA PRO A 81 -15.30 -11.37 7.53
C PRO A 81 -15.92 -10.94 8.87
N LEU A 82 -15.68 -9.70 9.32
CA LEU A 82 -16.27 -9.18 10.55
C LEU A 82 -17.76 -8.89 10.41
N LEU A 83 -18.23 -8.71 9.16
CA LEU A 83 -19.63 -8.53 8.80
C LEU A 83 -20.30 -9.85 8.41
N ASP A 84 -19.52 -10.89 8.09
CA ASP A 84 -20.00 -12.22 7.70
C ASP A 84 -20.23 -13.12 8.93
N THR A 85 -20.92 -12.56 9.93
CA THR A 85 -21.30 -13.24 11.17
C THR A 85 -22.78 -13.01 11.45
N SER A 86 -23.42 -13.93 12.16
CA SER A 86 -24.85 -13.80 12.51
C SER A 86 -25.13 -12.61 13.42
N GLU A 87 -24.18 -12.29 14.29
CA GLU A 87 -24.21 -11.12 15.17
C GLU A 87 -22.83 -10.46 15.21
N VAL A 88 -22.79 -9.13 15.18
CA VAL A 88 -21.57 -8.33 15.29
C VAL A 88 -21.47 -7.84 16.74
N ASN A 89 -20.47 -8.32 17.48
CA ASN A 89 -20.23 -7.87 18.85
C ASN A 89 -19.66 -6.44 18.88
N GLU A 90 -19.73 -5.78 20.04
CA GLU A 90 -19.29 -4.39 20.21
C GLU A 90 -17.80 -4.18 19.89
N SER A 91 -16.94 -5.15 20.21
CA SER A 91 -15.52 -5.10 19.90
C SER A 91 -15.25 -5.11 18.38
N ASN A 92 -15.97 -5.93 17.63
CA ASN A 92 -15.90 -5.99 16.17
C ASN A 92 -16.44 -4.70 15.55
N MET A 93 -17.50 -4.12 16.12
CA MET A 93 -18.03 -2.82 15.68
C MET A 93 -16.96 -1.73 15.77
N PHE A 94 -16.23 -1.64 16.89
CA PHE A 94 -15.15 -0.66 17.04
C PHE A 94 -14.05 -0.83 15.99
N VAL A 95 -13.59 -2.06 15.77
CA VAL A 95 -12.56 -2.36 14.76
C VAL A 95 -13.06 -1.99 13.36
N LEU A 96 -14.30 -2.35 13.03
CA LEU A 96 -14.93 -2.03 11.76
C LEU A 96 -14.99 -0.52 11.55
N THR A 97 -15.55 0.24 12.50
CA THR A 97 -15.64 1.71 12.38
C THR A 97 -14.26 2.34 12.25
N SER A 98 -13.27 1.88 13.02
CA SER A 98 -11.90 2.39 12.95
C SER A 98 -11.27 2.18 11.57
N ARG A 99 -11.38 0.96 11.00
CA ARG A 99 -10.84 0.62 9.68
C ARG A 99 -11.57 1.32 8.55
N MET A 100 -12.90 1.42 8.62
CA MET A 100 -13.68 2.17 7.65
C MET A 100 -13.37 3.66 7.70
N ASN A 101 -13.19 4.24 8.89
CA ASN A 101 -12.74 5.63 9.02
C ASN A 101 -11.35 5.84 8.41
N ARG A 102 -10.43 4.87 8.54
CA ARG A 102 -9.13 4.92 7.87
C ARG A 102 -9.28 4.96 6.34
N VAL A 103 -10.16 4.14 5.77
CA VAL A 103 -10.47 4.18 4.32
C VAL A 103 -10.97 5.57 3.91
N VAL A 104 -11.86 6.19 4.70
CA VAL A 104 -12.34 7.57 4.44
C VAL A 104 -11.18 8.57 4.43
N LEU A 105 -10.26 8.50 5.39
CA LEU A 105 -9.10 9.39 5.45
C LEU A 105 -8.16 9.20 4.25
N ILE A 106 -7.93 7.95 3.83
CA ILE A 106 -7.13 7.67 2.63
C ILE A 106 -7.80 8.26 1.39
N LEU A 107 -9.11 8.08 1.22
CA LEU A 107 -9.84 8.65 0.07
C LEU A 107 -9.78 10.19 0.03
N LYS A 108 -9.80 10.86 1.19
CA LYS A 108 -9.59 12.32 1.27
C LYS A 108 -8.19 12.72 0.81
N LEU A 109 -7.16 12.01 1.25
CA LEU A 109 -5.78 12.24 0.79
C LEU A 109 -5.66 12.03 -0.72
N LEU A 110 -6.28 10.99 -1.26
CA LEU A 110 -6.29 10.71 -2.70
C LEU A 110 -7.00 11.80 -3.52
N GLN A 111 -8.00 12.46 -2.94
CA GLN A 111 -8.66 13.61 -3.54
C GLN A 111 -7.71 14.82 -3.60
N GLU A 112 -7.03 15.14 -2.50
CA GLU A 112 -6.06 16.25 -2.44
C GLU A 112 -4.86 16.01 -3.36
N GLN A 113 -4.47 14.74 -3.54
CA GLN A 113 -3.35 14.36 -4.42
C GLN A 113 -3.58 14.75 -5.90
N VAL A 114 -4.83 14.99 -6.34
CA VAL A 114 -5.12 15.45 -7.70
C VAL A 114 -4.45 16.79 -7.99
N GLU A 115 -4.37 17.69 -7.00
CA GLU A 115 -3.75 19.02 -7.15
C GLU A 115 -2.26 18.93 -7.49
N ILE A 116 -1.58 17.87 -7.06
CA ILE A 116 -0.17 17.61 -7.41
C ILE A 116 -0.06 17.32 -8.90
N LEU A 117 -0.97 16.51 -9.46
CA LEU A 117 -0.97 16.19 -10.89
C LEU A 117 -1.37 17.41 -11.74
N GLU A 118 -2.24 18.27 -11.22
CA GLU A 118 -2.64 19.53 -11.87
C GLU A 118 -1.51 20.57 -11.98
N SER A 119 -0.39 20.37 -11.28
CA SER A 119 0.81 21.19 -11.46
C SER A 119 1.52 20.96 -12.80
N MET A 120 1.28 19.82 -13.45
CA MET A 120 1.76 19.52 -14.81
C MET A 120 0.88 20.25 -15.83
N THR A 121 1.50 20.96 -16.77
CA THR A 121 0.72 21.68 -17.78
C THR A 121 0.15 20.71 -18.82
N PRO A 122 -1.00 21.03 -19.45
CA PRO A 122 -1.53 20.22 -20.54
C PRO A 122 -0.57 20.08 -21.74
N LEU A 123 0.32 21.06 -21.96
CA LEU A 123 1.33 21.01 -23.01
C LEU A 123 2.40 19.96 -22.69
N ASP A 124 2.94 19.98 -21.47
CA ASP A 124 3.93 19.00 -21.02
C ASP A 124 3.35 17.58 -21.03
N PHE A 125 2.08 17.43 -20.64
CA PHE A 125 1.39 16.15 -20.76
C PHE A 125 1.30 15.66 -22.20
N MET A 126 1.07 16.55 -23.18
CA MET A 126 1.00 16.18 -24.59
C MET A 126 2.33 15.63 -25.13
N GLU A 127 3.47 16.04 -24.59
CA GLU A 127 4.79 15.60 -25.05
C GLU A 127 5.00 14.09 -24.87
N PHE A 128 4.45 13.51 -23.79
CA PHE A 128 4.61 12.07 -23.52
C PHE A 128 3.33 11.24 -23.69
N ARG A 129 2.14 11.87 -23.77
CA ARG A 129 0.84 11.18 -23.91
C ARG A 129 0.80 10.17 -25.05
N GLY A 130 1.44 10.48 -26.18
CA GLY A 130 1.49 9.60 -27.35
C GLY A 130 2.13 8.24 -27.09
N TYR A 131 3.04 8.15 -26.12
CA TYR A 131 3.75 6.92 -25.77
C TYR A 131 3.00 6.02 -24.79
N LEU A 132 1.96 6.56 -24.13
CA LEU A 132 1.16 5.83 -23.14
C LEU A 132 0.19 4.84 -23.79
N ALA A 133 -0.25 5.07 -25.04
CA ALA A 133 -1.20 4.18 -25.70
C ALA A 133 -0.65 2.74 -25.83
N PRO A 134 -1.45 1.70 -25.52
CA PRO A 134 -2.88 1.69 -25.18
C PRO A 134 -3.19 1.78 -23.68
N ALA A 135 -2.20 2.06 -22.82
CA ALA A 135 -2.38 2.09 -21.37
C ALA A 135 -3.31 3.24 -20.94
N SER A 136 -4.17 2.95 -19.96
CA SER A 136 -5.17 3.90 -19.45
C SER A 136 -5.57 3.56 -18.02
N GLY A 137 -6.03 4.55 -17.25
CA GLY A 137 -6.63 4.36 -15.92
C GLY A 137 -7.82 3.36 -15.90
N PHE A 138 -8.47 3.13 -17.05
CA PHE A 138 -9.48 2.05 -17.18
C PHE A 138 -8.92 0.64 -16.95
N GLN A 139 -7.60 0.47 -17.03
CA GLN A 139 -6.91 -0.78 -16.77
C GLN A 139 -6.43 -0.91 -15.32
N SER A 140 -6.71 0.06 -14.44
CA SER A 140 -6.40 -0.08 -13.01
C SER A 140 -7.28 -1.18 -12.40
N LEU A 141 -6.65 -2.34 -12.19
CA LEU A 141 -7.31 -3.50 -11.59
C LEU A 141 -7.76 -3.19 -10.16
N GLN A 142 -6.90 -2.56 -9.36
CA GLN A 142 -7.20 -2.26 -7.96
C GLN A 142 -8.37 -1.30 -7.82
N PHE A 143 -8.47 -0.28 -8.69
CA PHE A 143 -9.63 0.61 -8.71
C PHE A 143 -10.94 -0.16 -8.94
N ARG A 144 -10.97 -1.05 -9.94
CA ARG A 144 -12.14 -1.92 -10.20
C ARG A 144 -12.45 -2.86 -9.04
N LEU A 145 -11.43 -3.39 -8.37
CA LEU A 145 -11.62 -4.24 -7.19
C LEU A 145 -12.27 -3.48 -6.04
N ILE A 146 -11.88 -2.22 -5.82
CA ILE A 146 -12.50 -1.36 -4.80
C ILE A 146 -13.97 -1.14 -5.14
N GLU A 147 -14.30 -0.75 -6.38
CA GLU A 147 -15.68 -0.58 -6.83
C GLU A 147 -16.53 -1.84 -6.59
N ASN A 148 -16.02 -3.01 -7.01
CA ASN A 148 -16.71 -4.29 -6.85
C ASN A 148 -16.90 -4.66 -5.37
N LYS A 149 -15.88 -4.46 -4.52
CA LYS A 149 -15.95 -4.76 -3.07
C LYS A 149 -16.90 -3.83 -2.33
N LEU A 150 -17.04 -2.58 -2.80
CA LEU A 150 -18.00 -1.61 -2.27
C LEU A 150 -19.43 -1.82 -2.81
N GLY A 151 -19.62 -2.77 -3.74
CA GLY A 151 -20.94 -3.17 -4.22
C GLY A 151 -21.47 -2.37 -5.42
N VAL A 152 -20.58 -1.71 -6.18
CA VAL A 152 -20.96 -1.10 -7.46
C VAL A 152 -21.40 -2.22 -8.41
N LYS A 153 -22.66 -2.18 -8.83
CA LYS A 153 -23.21 -3.17 -9.77
C LYS A 153 -22.69 -2.85 -11.17
N ASN A 154 -22.07 -3.82 -11.83
CA ASN A 154 -21.68 -3.69 -13.24
C ASN A 154 -22.95 -3.69 -14.09
N VAL A 155 -23.39 -2.49 -14.53
CA VAL A 155 -24.57 -2.33 -15.39
C VAL A 155 -24.25 -2.67 -16.86
N SER A 156 -22.96 -2.82 -17.24
CA SER A 156 -22.59 -2.79 -18.67
C SER A 156 -21.32 -3.53 -19.09
N ASP A 157 -20.88 -4.61 -18.42
CA ASP A 157 -19.95 -5.54 -19.09
C ASP A 157 -20.22 -6.98 -18.67
N GLY A 158 -20.48 -7.84 -19.65
CA GLY A 158 -20.63 -9.30 -19.47
C GLY A 158 -19.31 -10.00 -19.10
N ARG A 159 -18.30 -9.24 -18.67
CA ARG A 159 -17.05 -9.74 -18.10
C ARG A 159 -17.12 -9.67 -16.58
N GLN A 160 -17.67 -10.73 -16.02
CA GLN A 160 -17.49 -11.07 -14.62
C GLN A 160 -16.01 -11.43 -14.43
N TRP A 161 -15.20 -10.50 -13.91
CA TRP A 161 -13.84 -10.83 -13.49
C TRP A 161 -13.95 -11.74 -12.28
N GLY A 162 -13.59 -13.01 -12.46
CA GLY A 162 -13.57 -13.99 -11.39
C GLY A 162 -12.52 -13.61 -10.36
N TRP A 163 -12.80 -13.88 -9.08
CA TRP A 163 -11.83 -13.76 -7.99
C TRP A 163 -10.50 -14.47 -8.30
N ASP A 164 -10.54 -15.52 -9.12
CA ASP A 164 -9.36 -16.27 -9.58
C ASP A 164 -8.52 -15.54 -10.63
N ASP A 165 -9.12 -14.68 -11.47
CA ASP A 165 -8.39 -13.91 -12.50
C ASP A 165 -7.55 -12.78 -11.89
N VAL A 166 -8.01 -12.27 -10.74
CA VAL A 166 -7.36 -11.21 -9.97
C VAL A 166 -6.13 -11.77 -9.25
N MET A 167 -6.26 -12.93 -8.60
CA MET A 167 -5.18 -13.56 -7.84
C MET A 167 -4.04 -14.09 -8.71
N LYS A 168 -4.34 -14.50 -9.97
CA LYS A 168 -3.32 -14.99 -10.91
C LYS A 168 -2.43 -13.90 -11.51
N ARG A 169 -2.78 -12.62 -11.35
CA ARG A 169 -2.02 -11.48 -11.89
C ARG A 169 -1.26 -10.68 -10.83
N THR A 170 -1.50 -10.95 -9.56
CA THR A 170 -0.90 -10.25 -8.42
C THR A 170 0.14 -11.08 -7.65
N MET A 171 0.45 -12.29 -8.12
CA MET A 171 1.55 -13.15 -7.64
C MET A 171 2.58 -13.38 -8.74
#